data_AF-A0A961DSU2-F1
#
_entry.id   AF-A0A961DSU2-F1
#
_cell.length_a   1.000
_cell.length_b   1.000
_cell.length_c   1.000
_cell.angle_alpha   90.00
_cell.angle_beta   90.00
_cell.angle_gamma   90.00
#
_symmetry.space_group_name_H-M   'P 1'
#
loop_
_entity.id
_entity.type
_entity.pdbx_description
1 polymer ?
#
loop_
_entity_poly.entity_id
_entity_poly.type
_entity_poly.pdbx_seq_one_letter_code
_entity_poly.pdbx_strand_id
1 'polypeptide(L)'
;WMVFTSFSISLVYQFWIHTERIGTLWRPFEFVFNTPSHHRVHHGMDPEYLDKNFGGILIIWDRLFGSFQPETFRPHYGLTKPVNTFNIWTLETREYVAIARDVRSAGRWRDKLGYIFGPPGWEPARAEARTPVGAEG
;
A
#
# COMPACT_ATOMS: atom_id res chain seq x y z
N TRP A 1 -19.68 -12.79 21.01
CA TRP A 1 -18.75 -12.23 22.02
C TRP A 1 -17.29 -12.30 21.58
N MET A 2 -16.72 -13.47 21.29
CA MET A 2 -15.31 -13.61 20.87
C MET A 2 -14.88 -12.69 19.70
N VAL A 3 -15.69 -12.60 18.65
CA VAL A 3 -15.42 -11.71 17.50
C VAL A 3 -15.32 -10.25 17.93
N PHE A 4 -16.30 -9.76 18.70
CA PHE A 4 -16.29 -8.39 19.22
C PHE A 4 -15.11 -8.14 20.17
N THR A 5 -14.79 -9.09 21.04
CA THR A 5 -13.61 -9.00 21.92
C THR A 5 -12.32 -8.88 21.11
N SER A 6 -12.15 -9.72 20.08
CA SER A 6 -10.96 -9.70 19.21
C SER A 6 -10.87 -8.39 18.44
N PHE A 7 -12.00 -7.90 17.92
CA PHE A 7 -12.07 -6.61 17.25
C PHE A 7 -11.71 -5.46 18.19
N SER A 8 -12.23 -5.46 19.42
CA SER A 8 -11.89 -4.44 20.42
C SER A 8 -10.41 -4.44 20.80
N ILE A 9 -9.81 -5.62 20.98
CA ILE A 9 -8.37 -5.74 21.24
C ILE A 9 -7.57 -5.16 20.06
N SER A 10 -7.93 -5.55 18.84
CA SER A 10 -7.30 -5.03 17.63
C SER A 10 -7.42 -3.51 17.55
N LEU A 11 -8.62 -2.96 17.74
CA LEU A 11 -8.90 -1.52 17.67
C LEU A 11 -8.07 -0.72 18.67
N VAL A 12 -8.02 -1.17 19.94
CA VAL A 12 -7.22 -0.51 20.98
C VAL A 12 -5.73 -0.57 20.64
N TYR A 13 -5.25 -1.70 20.13
CA TYR A 13 -3.86 -1.83 19.70
C TYR A 13 -3.55 -0.91 18.50
N GLN A 14 -4.43 -0.88 17.50
CA GLN A 14 -4.27 -0.01 16.34
C GLN A 14 -4.23 1.46 16.75
N PHE A 15 -5.02 1.88 17.74
CA PHE A 15 -5.08 3.30 18.11
C PHE A 15 -3.72 3.88 18.54
N TRP A 16 -2.99 3.20 19.45
CA TRP A 16 -1.78 3.79 20.04
C TRP A 16 -0.58 3.84 19.07
N ILE A 17 -0.51 2.92 18.11
CA ILE A 17 0.57 2.91 17.10
C ILE A 17 0.45 4.06 16.10
N HIS A 18 -0.66 4.81 16.05
CA HIS A 18 -0.81 6.00 15.18
C HIS A 18 -0.15 7.28 15.74
N THR A 19 0.66 7.20 16.80
CA THR A 19 1.34 8.37 17.33
C THR A 19 2.69 8.64 16.65
N GLU A 20 3.00 9.92 16.39
CA GLU A 20 4.33 10.31 15.93
C GLU A 20 5.32 10.60 17.06
N ARG A 21 4.80 10.75 18.28
CA ARG A 21 5.57 11.18 19.46
C ARG A 21 6.60 10.16 19.90
N ILE A 22 6.29 8.88 19.69
CA ILE A 22 7.20 7.78 19.99
C ILE A 22 8.04 7.53 18.75
N GLY A 23 9.36 7.65 18.89
CA GLY A 23 10.33 7.27 17.87
C GLY A 23 10.35 5.76 17.69
N THR A 24 11.38 5.10 18.21
CA THR A 24 11.51 3.64 18.26
C THR A 24 11.49 3.13 19.70
N LEU A 25 11.07 1.89 19.88
CA LEU A 25 11.00 1.15 21.13
C LEU A 25 12.20 0.21 21.28
N TRP A 26 12.24 -0.48 22.41
CA TRP A 26 13.27 -1.48 22.70
C TRP A 26 13.27 -2.61 21.65
N ARG A 27 14.47 -2.99 21.18
CA ARG A 27 14.66 -3.81 19.97
C ARG A 27 13.88 -5.14 19.93
N PRO A 28 13.76 -5.93 21.01
CA PRO A 28 12.94 -7.14 21.00
C PRO A 28 11.45 -6.84 20.79
N PHE A 29 10.96 -5.70 21.29
CA PHE A 29 9.57 -5.30 21.07
C PHE A 29 9.34 -4.92 19.59
N GLU A 30 10.23 -4.11 19.02
CA GLU A 30 10.24 -3.78 17.58
C GLU A 30 10.43 -5.02 16.68
N PHE A 31 11.04 -6.08 17.20
CA PHE A 31 11.20 -7.30 16.42
C PHE A 31 9.88 -8.07 16.25
N VAL A 32 9.03 -8.09 17.28
CA VAL A 32 7.82 -8.93 17.35
C VAL A 32 6.54 -8.16 17.03
N PHE A 33 6.44 -6.92 17.52
CA PHE A 33 5.22 -6.12 17.52
C PHE A 33 5.26 -5.00 16.48
N ASN A 34 4.10 -4.66 15.92
CA ASN A 34 3.94 -3.41 15.20
C ASN A 34 4.03 -2.25 16.21
N THR A 35 4.81 -1.24 15.88
CA THR A 35 5.15 -0.10 16.74
C THR A 35 4.79 1.19 16.03
N PRO A 36 4.82 2.34 16.72
CA PRO A 36 4.55 3.61 16.06
C PRO A 36 5.49 3.88 14.88
N SER A 37 6.74 3.44 14.94
CA SER A 37 7.70 3.55 13.84
C SER A 37 7.30 2.72 12.62
N HIS A 38 6.99 1.44 12.83
CA HIS A 38 6.55 0.57 11.74
C HIS A 38 5.25 1.05 11.10
N HIS A 39 4.32 1.54 11.92
CA HIS A 39 3.02 2.00 11.47
C HIS A 39 3.08 3.32 10.70
N ARG A 40 4.03 4.20 11.02
CA ARG A 40 4.30 5.38 10.18
C ARG A 40 4.77 4.98 8.79
N VAL A 41 5.68 4.01 8.69
CA VAL A 41 6.12 3.46 7.40
C VAL A 41 4.93 2.91 6.62
N HIS A 42 4.02 2.17 7.26
CA HIS A 42 2.80 1.68 6.61
C HIS A 42 1.93 2.80 6.00
N HIS A 43 1.85 3.96 6.67
CA HIS A 43 1.12 5.14 6.17
C HIS A 43 1.93 6.04 5.24
N GLY A 44 3.20 5.71 5.01
CA GLY A 44 4.11 6.50 4.18
C GLY A 44 3.74 6.42 2.70
N MET A 45 3.79 7.56 2.01
CA MET A 45 3.63 7.63 0.55
C MET A 45 4.96 7.61 -0.20
N ASP A 46 6.08 7.60 0.53
CA ASP A 46 7.42 7.58 -0.04
C ASP A 46 7.70 6.25 -0.75
N PRO A 47 8.41 6.23 -1.90
CA PRO A 47 8.62 5.01 -2.69
C PRO A 47 9.21 3.82 -1.92
N GLU A 48 10.07 4.03 -0.93
CA GLU A 48 10.66 2.94 -0.12
C GLU A 48 9.71 2.37 0.94
N TYR A 49 8.64 3.09 1.26
CA TYR A 49 7.64 2.72 2.26
C TYR A 49 6.35 2.15 1.65
N LEU A 50 6.18 2.28 0.32
CA LEU A 50 5.05 1.67 -0.39
C LEU A 50 5.05 0.14 -0.22
N ASP A 51 3.86 -0.40 0.05
CA ASP A 51 3.62 -1.83 0.20
C ASP A 51 4.49 -2.49 1.30
N LYS A 52 4.66 -1.80 2.43
CA LYS A 52 5.40 -2.27 3.60
C LYS A 52 4.57 -2.32 4.88
N ASN A 53 5.02 -3.16 5.82
CA ASN A 53 4.56 -3.22 7.21
C ASN A 53 3.03 -3.38 7.37
N PHE A 54 2.46 -4.42 6.77
CA PHE A 54 1.02 -4.72 6.77
C PHE A 54 0.48 -5.28 8.09
N GLY A 55 1.32 -5.84 8.95
CA GLY A 55 0.90 -6.52 10.17
C GLY A 55 0.28 -5.58 11.20
N GLY A 56 -0.98 -5.80 11.58
CA GLY A 56 -1.67 -4.93 12.54
C GLY A 56 -1.06 -4.94 13.96
N ILE A 57 -0.98 -6.11 14.60
CA ILE A 57 -0.41 -6.27 15.95
C ILE A 57 1.03 -6.77 15.90
N LEU A 58 1.30 -7.78 15.06
CA LEU A 58 2.58 -8.47 15.01
C LEU A 58 3.29 -8.14 13.70
N ILE A 59 4.47 -7.51 13.80
CA ILE A 59 5.31 -7.19 12.65
C ILE A 59 6.11 -8.40 12.15
N ILE A 60 6.13 -9.49 12.94
CA ILE A 60 6.84 -10.71 12.57
C ILE A 60 6.34 -11.29 11.24
N TRP A 61 5.07 -11.08 10.89
CA TRP A 61 4.52 -11.52 9.60
C TRP A 61 5.22 -10.82 8.44
N ASP A 62 5.42 -9.51 8.52
CA ASP A 62 6.15 -8.75 7.50
C ASP A 62 7.60 -9.18 7.37
N ARG A 63 8.23 -9.59 8.47
CA ARG A 63 9.59 -10.14 8.44
C ARG A 63 9.63 -11.50 7.75
N LEU A 64 8.65 -12.36 8.03
CA LEU A 64 8.56 -13.71 7.44
C LEU A 64 8.22 -13.66 5.94
N PHE A 65 7.39 -12.72 5.52
CA PHE A 65 6.93 -12.60 4.13
C PHE A 65 7.66 -11.52 3.30
N GLY A 66 8.64 -10.82 3.89
CA GLY A 66 9.54 -9.91 3.17
C GLY A 66 8.98 -8.51 2.90
N SER A 67 7.90 -8.10 3.57
CA SER A 67 7.32 -6.76 3.50
C SER A 67 7.79 -5.82 4.63
N PHE A 68 8.70 -6.27 5.50
CA PHE A 68 9.23 -5.42 6.57
C PHE A 68 10.15 -4.32 6.03
N GLN A 69 9.92 -3.08 6.47
CA GLN A 69 10.80 -1.94 6.23
C GLN A 69 10.92 -1.11 7.52
N PRO A 70 12.14 -0.85 8.03
CA PRO A 70 12.32 0.07 9.16
C PRO A 70 12.10 1.52 8.73
N GLU A 71 11.71 2.38 9.67
CA GLU A 71 11.68 3.83 9.43
C GLU A 71 13.12 4.36 9.37
N THR A 72 13.55 4.76 8.17
CA THR A 72 14.87 5.36 7.88
C THR A 72 14.82 6.88 8.01
N PHE A 73 13.67 7.48 7.71
CA PHE A 73 13.32 8.89 7.91
C PHE A 73 11.81 9.05 8.18
N ARG A 74 11.39 10.23 8.65
CA ARG A 74 9.97 10.52 8.92
C ARG A 74 9.15 10.51 7.62
N PRO A 75 8.14 9.63 7.46
CA PRO A 75 7.39 9.53 6.21
C PRO A 75 6.62 10.80 5.84
N HIS A 76 6.47 11.03 4.54
CA HIS A 76 5.42 11.90 4.03
C HIS A 76 4.10 11.12 4.00
N TYR A 77 3.03 11.76 4.45
CA TYR A 77 1.71 11.13 4.46
C TYR A 77 0.83 11.65 3.34
N GLY A 78 -0.08 10.78 2.90
CA GLY A 78 -1.08 11.11 1.90
C GLY A 78 -1.15 10.03 0.82
N LEU A 79 -1.71 10.40 -0.32
CA LEU A 79 -1.83 9.52 -1.47
C LEU A 79 -0.75 9.88 -2.49
N THR A 80 -0.12 8.86 -3.09
CA THR A 80 0.84 9.02 -4.21
C THR A 80 0.25 9.80 -5.39
N LYS A 81 -1.08 9.73 -5.56
CA LYS A 81 -1.86 10.53 -6.50
C LYS A 81 -2.86 11.42 -5.73
N PRO A 82 -2.53 12.70 -5.48
CA PRO A 82 -3.36 13.60 -4.70
C PRO A 82 -4.80 13.70 -5.23
N VAL A 83 -5.77 13.85 -4.33
CA VAL A 83 -7.16 14.18 -4.67
C VAL A 83 -7.45 15.57 -4.15
N ASN A 84 -7.70 16.50 -5.07
CA ASN A 84 -7.95 17.90 -4.71
C ASN A 84 -9.46 18.16 -4.55
N THR A 85 -10.14 17.36 -3.73
CA THR A 85 -11.58 17.50 -3.46
C THR A 85 -11.94 17.01 -2.06
N PHE A 86 -12.97 17.61 -1.47
CA PHE A 86 -13.57 17.19 -0.20
C PHE A 86 -14.92 16.47 -0.40
N ASN A 87 -15.32 16.21 -1.64
CA ASN A 87 -16.56 15.50 -1.93
C ASN A 87 -16.42 14.01 -1.58
N ILE A 88 -17.14 13.55 -0.55
CA ILE A 88 -17.04 12.17 -0.04
C ILE A 88 -17.31 11.11 -1.11
N TRP A 89 -18.32 11.30 -1.95
CA TRP A 89 -18.66 10.34 -3.01
C TRP A 89 -17.53 10.21 -4.02
N THR A 90 -16.86 11.32 -4.34
CA THR A 90 -15.71 11.29 -5.24
C THR A 90 -14.53 10.58 -4.61
N LEU A 91 -14.24 10.84 -3.34
CA LEU A 91 -13.14 10.19 -2.62
C LEU A 91 -13.33 8.67 -2.54
N GLU A 92 -14.54 8.21 -2.24
CA GLU A 92 -14.88 6.79 -2.10
C GLU A 92 -14.98 6.06 -3.45
N THR A 93 -15.50 6.72 -4.51
CA THR A 93 -15.84 6.02 -5.77
C THR A 93 -14.83 6.17 -6.90
N ARG A 94 -13.94 7.17 -6.86
CA ARG A 94 -13.05 7.50 -8.00
C ARG A 94 -12.20 6.31 -8.47
N GLU A 95 -11.68 5.52 -7.53
CA GLU A 95 -10.74 4.43 -7.85
C GLU A 95 -11.49 3.27 -8.51
N TYR A 96 -12.69 2.94 -8.02
CA TYR A 96 -13.56 1.95 -8.66
C TYR A 96 -13.94 2.35 -10.08
N VAL A 97 -14.22 3.64 -10.31
CA VAL A 97 -14.50 4.15 -11.66
C VAL A 97 -13.26 4.06 -12.56
N ALA A 98 -12.06 4.34 -12.03
CA ALA A 98 -10.81 4.19 -12.75
C ALA A 98 -10.56 2.74 -13.17
N ILE A 99 -10.64 1.80 -12.22
CA ILE A 99 -10.52 0.35 -12.49
C ILE A 99 -11.54 -0.10 -13.54
N ALA A 100 -12.81 0.32 -13.42
CA ALA A 100 -13.84 -0.03 -14.39
C ALA A 100 -13.54 0.51 -15.81
N ARG A 101 -12.98 1.71 -15.92
CA ARG A 101 -12.53 2.28 -17.21
C ARG A 101 -11.35 1.49 -17.78
N ASP A 102 -10.37 1.14 -16.95
CA ASP A 102 -9.19 0.38 -17.37
C ASP A 102 -9.57 -1.01 -17.86
N VAL A 103 -10.41 -1.74 -17.10
CA VAL A 103 -10.96 -3.05 -17.50
C VAL A 103 -11.77 -2.95 -18.80
N ARG A 104 -12.56 -1.89 -18.98
CA ARG A 104 -13.35 -1.70 -20.21
C ARG A 104 -12.45 -1.37 -21.41
N SER A 105 -11.36 -0.64 -21.19
CA SER A 105 -10.40 -0.27 -22.24
C SER A 105 -9.48 -1.42 -22.66
N ALA A 106 -9.28 -2.42 -21.78
CA ALA A 106 -8.36 -3.51 -22.04
C ALA A 106 -8.90 -4.46 -23.14
N GLY A 107 -8.11 -4.65 -24.20
CA GLY A 107 -8.46 -5.55 -25.31
C GLY A 107 -8.28 -7.04 -24.97
N ARG A 108 -7.38 -7.38 -24.06
CA ARG A 108 -7.07 -8.77 -23.69
C ARG A 108 -7.69 -9.13 -22.35
N TRP A 109 -8.24 -10.35 -22.24
CA TRP A 109 -8.78 -10.87 -20.97
C TRP A 109 -7.75 -10.90 -19.84
N ARG A 110 -6.49 -11.22 -20.15
CA ARG A 110 -5.40 -11.18 -19.17
C ARG A 110 -5.21 -9.78 -18.58
N ASP A 111 -5.32 -8.73 -19.41
CA ASP A 111 -5.14 -7.36 -18.95
C ASP A 111 -6.32 -6.90 -18.08
N LYS A 112 -7.54 -7.36 -18.41
CA LYS A 112 -8.72 -7.16 -17.56
C LYS A 112 -8.54 -7.76 -16.17
N LEU A 113 -8.07 -9.01 -16.10
CA LEU A 113 -7.79 -9.67 -14.82
C LEU A 113 -6.66 -8.95 -14.07
N GLY A 114 -5.65 -8.45 -14.79
CA GLY A 114 -4.56 -7.65 -14.24
C GLY A 114 -5.07 -6.38 -13.55
N TYR A 115 -5.99 -5.64 -14.16
CA TYR A 115 -6.58 -4.45 -13.52
C TYR A 115 -7.46 -4.75 -12.31
N ILE A 116 -8.05 -5.96 -12.21
CA ILE A 116 -8.93 -6.33 -11.10
C ILE A 116 -8.14 -6.90 -9.91
N PHE A 117 -7.13 -7.73 -10.19
CA PHE A 117 -6.44 -8.52 -9.17
C PHE A 117 -4.96 -8.15 -9.01
N GLY A 118 -4.42 -7.31 -9.87
CA GLY A 118 -3.05 -6.83 -9.79
C GLY A 118 -2.85 -5.82 -8.65
N PRO A 119 -1.59 -5.57 -8.27
CA PRO A 119 -1.27 -4.53 -7.29
C PRO A 119 -1.68 -3.13 -7.80
N PRO A 120 -1.84 -2.14 -6.90
CA PRO A 120 -2.04 -0.76 -7.29
C PRO A 120 -0.98 -0.28 -8.29
N GLY A 121 -1.41 0.36 -9.38
CA GLY A 121 -0.51 0.80 -10.45
C GLY A 121 -0.07 -0.31 -11.41
N TRP A 122 -0.65 -1.51 -11.36
CA TRP A 122 -0.45 -2.54 -12.37
C TRP A 122 -0.80 -2.02 -13.76
N GLU A 123 0.07 -2.26 -14.73
CA GLU A 123 -0.14 -1.96 -16.14
C GLU A 123 0.19 -3.19 -17.00
N PRO A 124 -0.50 -3.39 -18.14
CA PRO A 124 -0.16 -4.46 -19.06
C PRO A 124 1.25 -4.25 -19.60
N ALA A 125 2.03 -5.34 -19.68
CA ALA A 125 3.34 -5.29 -20.30
C ALA A 125 3.19 -4.77 -21.74
N ARG A 126 3.72 -3.57 -22.01
CA ARG A 126 3.84 -3.09 -23.40
C ARG A 126 4.68 -4.13 -24.13
N ALA A 127 4.13 -4.72 -25.20
CA ALA A 127 4.98 -5.31 -26.20
C ALA A 127 5.92 -4.19 -26.65
N GLU A 128 7.23 -4.34 -26.40
CA GLU A 128 8.23 -3.47 -27.00
C GLU A 128 7.86 -3.33 -28.47
N ALA A 129 7.43 -2.13 -28.87
CA ALA A 129 7.30 -1.83 -30.27
C ALA A 129 8.71 -1.96 -30.82
N ARG A 130 8.99 -3.08 -31.49
CA ARG A 130 10.18 -3.24 -32.32
C ARG A 130 10.20 -2.03 -33.24
N THR A 131 11.02 -1.05 -32.91
CA THR A 131 11.42 -0.04 -33.89
C THR A 131 12.13 -0.84 -34.97
N PRO A 132 11.65 -0.87 -36.23
CA PRO A 132 12.50 -1.32 -37.30
C PRO A 132 13.67 -0.33 -37.30
N VAL A 133 14.88 -0.83 -37.06
CA VAL A 133 16.09 -0.08 -37.38
C VAL A 133 15.93 0.27 -38.86
N GLY A 134 15.77 1.57 -39.12
CA GLY A 134 15.64 2.09 -40.47
C GLY A 134 16.81 1.61 -41.30
N ALA A 135 16.48 1.03 -42.45
CA ALA A 135 17.41 0.94 -43.56
C ALA A 135 17.68 2.38 -44.01
N GLU A 136 18.92 2.84 -43.85
CA GLU A 136 19.46 3.94 -44.63
C GLU A 136 20.66 3.39 -45.41
N GLY A 137 20.64 3.64 -46.72
CA GLY A 137 21.61 3.17 -47.70
C GLY A 137 22.80 4.11 -47.90
#